data_AF-A0A3Q9QXR2-F1
#
_entry.id   AF-A0A3Q9QXR2-F1
#
_cell.length_a   1.000
_cell.length_b   1.000
_cell.length_c   1.000
_cell.angle_alpha   90.00
_cell.angle_beta   90.00
_cell.angle_gamma   90.00
#
_symmetry.space_group_name_H-M   'P 1'
#
loop_
_entity.id
_entity.type
_entity.pdbx_description
1 polymer ?
#
loop_
_entity_poly.entity_id
_entity_poly.type
_entity_poly.pdbx_seq_one_letter_code
_entity_poly.pdbx_strand_id
1 'polypeptide(L)'
;MKKSATTDIKRGQAISFRLPSDTPEHLLKELQRLKETERRNFSSKMAEFVLQGVGNSYSREKETITIPLPKSLTKMQRDWLKHEHSEALLGSIVYQLIADPMRATSLLASLNSKSLDLEEVLYLQEEMTAVPQEIDISLNEEAAAAVEPDHRDDDLDTIAWDQIKPDEFAAGTEEDQEEDADDLLGGFLASMNK
;
A
#
# COMPACT_ATOMS: atom_id res chain seq x y z
N MET A 1 47.09 -24.10 5.68
CA MET A 1 45.71 -23.58 5.83
C MET A 1 45.73 -22.08 5.58
N LYS A 2 45.17 -21.60 4.47
CA LYS A 2 45.09 -20.16 4.14
C LYS A 2 43.84 -19.60 4.81
N LYS A 3 43.99 -18.65 5.75
CA LYS A 3 42.87 -17.90 6.33
C LYS A 3 42.27 -17.02 5.23
N SER A 4 41.04 -17.32 4.82
CA SER A 4 40.21 -16.40 4.03
C SER A 4 39.91 -15.19 4.90
N ALA A 5 40.52 -14.05 4.57
CA ALA A 5 40.15 -12.77 5.17
C ALA A 5 38.70 -12.48 4.78
N THR A 6 37.78 -12.54 5.74
CA THR A 6 36.42 -12.02 5.62
C THR A 6 36.53 -10.55 5.22
N THR A 7 36.23 -10.27 3.94
CA THR A 7 36.40 -8.96 3.29
C THR A 7 35.18 -8.09 3.59
N ASP A 8 34.82 -7.97 4.86
CA ASP A 8 33.71 -7.13 5.28
C ASP A 8 34.19 -5.69 5.42
N ILE A 9 33.53 -4.77 4.72
CA ILE A 9 33.81 -3.34 4.80
C ILE A 9 33.29 -2.84 6.16
N LYS A 10 34.18 -2.27 6.97
CA LYS A 10 33.82 -1.72 8.30
C LYS A 10 33.60 -0.22 8.26
N ARG A 11 32.75 0.30 9.15
CA ARG A 11 32.58 1.75 9.36
C ARG A 11 33.94 2.38 9.72
N GLY A 12 34.27 3.49 9.07
CA GLY A 12 35.55 4.19 9.27
C GLY A 12 36.75 3.59 8.52
N GLN A 13 36.56 2.50 7.76
CA GLN A 13 37.60 1.96 6.89
C GLN A 13 37.83 2.90 5.69
N ALA A 14 39.09 3.21 5.41
CA ALA A 14 39.45 3.96 4.21
C ALA A 14 39.24 3.09 2.96
N ILE A 15 38.49 3.61 1.99
CA ILE A 15 38.30 3.00 0.68
C ILE A 15 38.98 3.89 -0.35
N SER A 16 39.92 3.33 -1.11
CA SER A 16 40.63 4.03 -2.19
C SER A 16 40.06 3.64 -3.54
N PHE A 17 39.68 4.62 -4.35
CA PHE A 17 39.17 4.41 -5.71
C PHE A 17 40.17 4.91 -6.75
N ARG A 18 40.19 4.24 -7.91
CA ARG A 18 40.89 4.73 -9.11
C ARG A 18 39.87 5.32 -10.05
N LEU A 19 40.19 6.48 -10.63
CA LEU A 19 39.32 7.10 -11.61
C LEU A 19 39.44 6.36 -12.96
N PRO A 20 38.34 5.93 -13.59
CA PRO A 20 38.37 5.26 -14.89
C PRO A 20 38.94 6.16 -16.00
N SER A 21 39.56 5.55 -17.02
CA SER A 21 40.09 6.29 -18.18
C SER A 21 38.99 6.94 -19.03
N ASP A 22 37.77 6.41 -18.99
CA ASP A 22 36.61 6.92 -19.75
C ASP A 22 35.87 8.07 -19.05
N THR A 23 36.48 8.67 -18.02
CA THR A 23 35.83 9.75 -17.26
C THR A 23 35.73 11.02 -18.12
N PRO A 24 34.53 11.59 -18.33
CA PRO A 24 34.36 12.82 -19.10
C PRO A 24 35.15 14.02 -18.54
N GLU A 25 35.67 14.85 -19.44
CA GLU A 25 36.53 16.00 -19.07
C GLU A 25 35.85 17.03 -18.16
N HIS A 26 34.54 17.22 -18.30
CA HIS A 26 33.79 18.14 -17.44
C HIS A 26 33.75 17.65 -15.97
N LEU A 27 33.70 16.34 -15.73
CA LEU A 27 33.76 15.77 -14.38
C LEU A 27 35.17 15.89 -13.78
N LEU A 28 36.21 15.74 -14.60
CA LEU A 28 37.60 15.95 -14.16
C LEU A 28 37.83 17.38 -13.66
N LYS A 29 37.36 18.38 -14.42
CA LYS A 29 37.43 19.79 -14.03
C LYS A 29 36.68 20.07 -12.73
N GLU A 30 35.49 19.50 -12.58
CA GLU A 30 34.69 19.69 -11.37
C GLU A 30 35.35 19.02 -10.15
N LEU A 31 35.92 17.82 -10.30
CA LEU A 31 36.70 17.16 -9.24
C LEU A 31 37.94 17.96 -8.84
N GLN A 32 38.62 18.58 -9.80
CA GLN A 32 39.76 19.47 -9.52
C GLN A 32 39.31 20.72 -8.77
N ARG A 33 38.23 21.37 -9.21
CA ARG A 33 37.63 22.53 -8.53
C ARG A 33 37.23 22.20 -7.09
N LEU A 34 36.60 21.04 -6.89
CA LEU A 34 36.19 20.56 -5.58
C LEU A 34 37.41 20.30 -4.67
N LYS A 35 38.48 19.71 -5.22
CA LYS A 35 39.74 19.49 -4.49
C LYS A 35 40.39 20.80 -4.06
N GLU A 36 40.36 21.82 -4.91
CA GLU A 36 40.91 23.14 -4.60
C GLU A 36 40.09 23.89 -3.54
N THR A 37 38.77 23.75 -3.59
CA THR A 37 37.82 24.41 -2.68
C THR A 37 37.83 23.76 -1.29
N GLU A 38 37.62 22.45 -1.21
CA GLU A 38 37.44 21.71 0.05
C GLU A 38 38.77 21.29 0.70
N ARG A 39 39.85 21.18 -0.09
CA ARG A 39 41.22 20.81 0.33
C ARG A 39 41.27 19.61 1.28
N ARG A 40 41.31 19.85 2.60
CA ARG A 40 41.40 18.82 3.65
C ARG A 40 40.10 18.02 3.80
N ASN A 41 38.96 18.61 3.44
CA ASN A 41 37.64 17.99 3.55
C ASN A 41 37.20 17.29 2.26
N PHE A 42 38.04 17.30 1.22
CA PHE A 42 37.72 16.72 -0.09
C PHE A 42 37.28 15.25 0.03
N SER A 43 37.96 14.45 0.84
CA SER A 43 37.62 13.03 1.01
C SER A 43 36.27 12.84 1.71
N SER A 44 35.95 13.69 2.71
CA SER A 44 34.65 13.67 3.37
C SER A 44 33.53 14.05 2.40
N LYS A 45 33.74 15.08 1.57
CA LYS A 45 32.77 15.50 0.56
C LYS A 45 32.56 14.45 -0.53
N MET A 46 33.65 13.79 -0.96
CA MET A 46 33.56 12.65 -1.88
C MET A 46 32.82 11.47 -1.25
N ALA A 47 33.00 11.21 0.04
CA ALA A 47 32.27 10.15 0.73
C ALA A 47 30.76 10.42 0.74
N GLU A 48 30.33 11.67 0.91
CA GLU A 48 28.91 12.04 0.80
C GLU A 48 28.35 11.71 -0.60
N PHE A 49 29.06 12.09 -1.66
CA PHE A 49 28.65 11.78 -3.04
C PHE A 49 28.61 10.28 -3.32
N VAL A 50 29.58 9.52 -2.82
CA VAL A 50 29.60 8.05 -2.97
C VAL A 50 28.44 7.43 -2.22
N LEU A 51 28.16 7.83 -0.97
CA LEU A 51 27.03 7.32 -0.19
C LEU A 51 25.69 7.63 -0.86
N GLN A 52 25.53 8.84 -1.39
CA GLN A 52 24.34 9.21 -2.15
C GLN A 52 24.22 8.39 -3.44
N GLY A 53 25.32 8.17 -4.17
CA GLY A 53 25.35 7.35 -5.37
C GLY A 53 24.98 5.89 -5.09
N VAL A 54 25.52 5.30 -4.02
CA VAL A 54 25.18 3.94 -3.58
C VAL A 54 23.73 3.87 -3.12
N GLY A 55 23.24 4.83 -2.33
CA GLY A 55 21.85 4.89 -1.90
C GLY A 55 20.87 4.97 -3.07
N ASN A 56 21.17 5.81 -4.06
CA ASN A 56 20.37 5.93 -5.28
C ASN A 56 20.43 4.67 -6.16
N SER A 57 21.59 4.02 -6.26
CA SER A 57 21.74 2.78 -7.04
C SER A 57 20.98 1.63 -6.38
N TYR A 58 21.07 1.51 -5.06
CA TYR A 58 20.31 0.53 -4.29
C TYR A 58 18.80 0.76 -4.37
N SER A 59 18.35 2.01 -4.43
CA SER A 59 16.93 2.33 -4.65
C SER A 59 16.45 1.97 -6.06
N ARG A 60 17.33 1.96 -7.07
CA ARG A 60 16.98 1.56 -8.44
C ARG A 60 16.90 0.05 -8.62
N GLU A 61 17.65 -0.71 -7.83
CA GLU A 61 17.62 -2.18 -7.86
C GLU A 61 16.38 -2.76 -7.19
N LYS A 62 15.78 -2.03 -6.23
CA LYS A 62 14.46 -2.38 -5.72
C LYS A 62 13.40 -1.78 -6.65
N GLU A 63 12.40 -2.56 -7.02
CA GLU A 63 11.18 -2.11 -7.71
C GLU A 63 10.37 -1.16 -6.81
N THR A 64 10.91 0.04 -6.57
CA THR A 64 10.35 1.02 -5.65
C THR A 64 9.85 2.22 -6.42
N ILE A 65 8.58 2.55 -6.23
CA ILE A 65 7.95 3.73 -6.79
C ILE A 65 8.07 4.85 -5.76
N THR A 66 8.80 5.92 -6.09
CA THR A 66 8.89 7.11 -5.22
C THR A 66 7.82 8.11 -5.63
N ILE A 67 6.81 8.31 -4.77
CA ILE A 67 5.73 9.27 -5.00
C ILE A 67 6.00 10.51 -4.15
N PRO A 68 6.28 11.69 -4.75
CA PRO A 68 6.45 12.91 -3.98
C PRO A 68 5.13 13.34 -3.35
N LEU A 69 5.16 13.71 -2.07
CA LEU A 69 3.97 14.15 -1.36
C LEU A 69 3.55 15.58 -1.80
N PRO A 70 2.26 15.83 -2.02
CA PRO A 70 1.77 17.16 -2.37
C PRO A 70 1.68 18.08 -1.14
N LYS A 71 2.29 19.29 -1.22
CA LYS A 71 2.29 20.35 -0.18
C LYS A 71 2.59 19.84 1.25
N SER A 72 2.58 20.73 2.24
CA SER A 72 2.84 20.38 3.64
C SER A 72 1.66 19.63 4.25
N LEU A 73 1.79 18.31 4.43
CA LEU A 73 0.82 17.48 5.14
C LEU A 73 0.61 17.96 6.59
N THR A 74 -0.62 17.89 7.07
CA THR A 74 -0.94 18.16 8.48
C THR A 74 -0.27 17.11 9.39
N LYS A 75 -0.17 17.39 10.71
CA LYS A 75 0.37 16.41 11.67
C LYS A 75 -0.41 15.09 11.61
N MET A 76 -1.74 15.19 11.63
CA MET A 76 -2.64 14.04 11.52
C MET A 76 -2.42 13.24 10.22
N GLN A 77 -2.30 13.92 9.08
CA GLN A 77 -2.06 13.23 7.79
C GLN A 77 -0.71 12.50 7.77
N ARG A 78 0.33 13.09 8.40
CA ARG A 78 1.64 12.44 8.53
C ARG A 78 1.60 11.24 9.47
N ASP A 79 0.89 11.36 10.58
CA ASP A 79 0.74 10.27 11.54
C ASP A 79 -0.11 9.14 10.93
N TRP A 80 -1.15 9.48 10.17
CA TRP A 80 -1.95 8.53 9.39
C TRP A 80 -1.08 7.79 8.37
N LEU A 81 -0.27 8.49 7.57
CA LEU A 81 0.58 7.87 6.55
C LEU A 81 1.62 6.89 7.14
N LYS A 82 1.99 7.06 8.41
CA LYS A 82 2.94 6.19 9.12
C LYS A 82 2.28 5.00 9.81
N HIS A 83 0.96 4.98 9.89
CA HIS A 83 0.23 3.91 10.56
C HIS A 83 0.21 2.66 9.67
N GLU A 84 0.38 1.47 10.25
CA GLU A 84 0.47 0.19 9.54
C GLU A 84 -0.74 -0.06 8.62
N HIS A 85 -1.96 0.14 9.14
CA HIS A 85 -3.18 0.01 8.33
C HIS A 85 -3.22 0.96 7.13
N SER A 86 -2.76 2.20 7.28
CA SER A 86 -2.74 3.17 6.18
C SER A 86 -1.71 2.80 5.12
N GLU A 87 -0.56 2.28 5.53
CA GLU A 87 0.46 1.74 4.64
C GLU A 87 -0.08 0.55 3.84
N ALA A 88 -0.76 -0.39 4.51
CA ALA A 88 -1.40 -1.54 3.88
C ALA A 88 -2.48 -1.13 2.87
N LEU A 89 -3.30 -0.12 3.22
CA LEU A 89 -4.33 0.43 2.33
C LEU A 89 -3.70 1.10 1.10
N LEU A 90 -2.68 1.94 1.28
CA LEU A 90 -1.98 2.54 0.14
C LEU A 90 -1.30 1.48 -0.73
N GLY A 91 -0.72 0.45 -0.12
CA GLY A 91 -0.17 -0.69 -0.82
C GLY A 91 -1.20 -1.43 -1.68
N SER A 92 -2.41 -1.65 -1.16
CA SER A 92 -3.48 -2.32 -1.90
C SER A 92 -4.02 -1.47 -3.05
N ILE A 93 -4.16 -0.15 -2.87
CA ILE A 93 -4.54 0.78 -3.95
C ILE A 93 -3.48 0.77 -5.05
N VAL A 94 -2.21 0.88 -4.69
CA VAL A 94 -1.10 0.86 -5.66
C VAL A 94 -1.05 -0.46 -6.40
N TYR A 95 -1.21 -1.59 -5.70
CA TYR A 95 -1.29 -2.91 -6.31
C TYR A 95 -2.43 -3.00 -7.33
N GLN A 96 -3.63 -2.54 -6.96
CA GLN A 96 -4.79 -2.58 -7.86
C GLN A 96 -4.61 -1.67 -9.08
N LEU A 97 -3.98 -0.50 -8.93
CA LEU A 97 -3.64 0.39 -10.05
C LEU A 97 -2.64 -0.23 -11.03
N ILE A 98 -1.68 -1.02 -10.53
CA ILE A 98 -0.70 -1.72 -11.36
C ILE A 98 -1.34 -2.92 -12.06
N ALA A 99 -2.23 -3.65 -11.37
CA ALA A 99 -2.87 -4.85 -11.90
C ALA A 99 -3.99 -4.54 -12.91
N ASP A 100 -4.87 -3.58 -12.60
CA ASP A 100 -5.98 -3.17 -13.47
C ASP A 100 -6.30 -1.67 -13.28
N PRO A 101 -5.66 -0.78 -14.05
CA PRO A 101 -5.84 0.66 -13.90
C PRO A 101 -7.25 1.14 -14.29
N MET A 102 -7.93 0.48 -15.23
CA MET A 102 -9.27 0.90 -15.68
C MET A 102 -10.30 0.67 -14.57
N ARG A 103 -10.27 -0.51 -13.95
CA ARG A 103 -11.17 -0.81 -12.83
C ARG A 103 -10.84 0.01 -11.59
N ALA A 104 -9.54 0.16 -11.28
CA ALA A 104 -9.10 0.94 -10.12
C ALA A 104 -9.52 2.42 -10.21
N THR A 105 -9.35 3.02 -11.39
CA THR A 105 -9.73 4.42 -11.61
C THR A 105 -11.24 4.61 -11.63
N SER A 106 -12.01 3.69 -12.20
CA SER A 106 -13.48 3.69 -12.13
C SER A 106 -13.99 3.63 -10.69
N LEU A 107 -13.44 2.74 -9.87
CA LEU A 107 -13.80 2.62 -8.46
C LEU A 107 -13.38 3.88 -7.67
N LEU A 108 -12.15 4.39 -7.86
CA LEU A 108 -11.71 5.63 -7.23
C LEU A 108 -12.54 6.84 -7.66
N ALA A 109 -12.95 6.89 -8.93
CA ALA A 109 -13.85 7.90 -9.45
C ALA A 109 -15.18 7.81 -8.72
N SER A 110 -15.82 6.63 -8.67
CA SER A 110 -17.09 6.39 -7.96
C SER A 110 -17.02 6.79 -6.48
N LEU A 111 -15.94 6.43 -5.77
CA LEU A 111 -15.77 6.79 -4.35
C LEU A 111 -15.56 8.29 -4.11
N ASN A 112 -14.87 8.97 -5.03
CA ASN A 112 -14.57 10.40 -4.90
C ASN A 112 -15.70 11.26 -5.49
N SER A 113 -16.48 10.72 -6.42
CA SER A 113 -17.69 11.30 -6.98
C SER A 113 -18.90 10.87 -6.16
N LYS A 114 -19.10 11.48 -4.99
CA LYS A 114 -20.39 11.43 -4.29
C LYS A 114 -21.54 12.10 -5.09
N SER A 115 -21.43 12.22 -6.42
CA SER A 115 -22.30 13.05 -7.27
C SER A 115 -22.38 12.64 -8.75
N LEU A 116 -21.76 11.55 -9.19
CA LEU A 116 -22.00 11.02 -10.54
C LEU A 116 -22.33 9.54 -10.44
N ASP A 117 -23.57 9.29 -10.84
CA ASP A 117 -24.39 8.10 -10.87
C ASP A 117 -23.69 6.74 -10.68
N LEU A 118 -23.94 6.11 -9.53
CA LEU A 118 -23.52 4.73 -9.25
C LEU A 118 -24.20 3.75 -10.23
N GLU A 119 -25.37 4.12 -10.75
CA GLU A 119 -26.12 3.35 -11.75
C GLU A 119 -25.41 3.31 -13.12
N GLU A 120 -24.74 4.39 -13.53
CA GLU A 120 -24.00 4.45 -14.81
C GLU A 120 -22.75 3.55 -14.79
N VAL A 121 -22.08 3.45 -13.63
CA VAL A 121 -20.90 2.59 -13.46
C VAL A 121 -21.29 1.11 -13.41
N LEU A 122 -22.45 0.78 -12.83
CA LEU A 122 -22.97 -0.58 -12.79
C LEU A 122 -23.39 -1.06 -14.20
N TYR A 123 -23.99 -0.18 -15.00
CA TYR A 123 -24.37 -0.46 -16.39
C TYR A 123 -23.15 -0.78 -17.29
N LEU A 124 -22.04 -0.06 -17.11
CA LEU A 124 -20.79 -0.32 -17.84
C LEU A 124 -20.15 -1.67 -17.48
N GLN A 125 -20.43 -2.19 -16.28
CA GLN A 125 -19.95 -3.50 -15.85
C GLN A 125 -20.79 -4.64 -16.46
N GLU A 126 -22.10 -4.46 -16.60
CA GLU A 126 -22.99 -5.47 -17.20
C GLU A 126 -22.78 -5.63 -18.72
N GLU A 127 -22.41 -4.56 -19.44
CA GLU A 127 -22.16 -4.62 -20.89
C GLU A 127 -20.93 -5.48 -21.28
N MET A 128 -19.95 -5.69 -20.39
CA MET A 128 -18.81 -6.58 -20.69
C MET A 128 -19.12 -8.08 -20.46
N THR A 129 -20.18 -8.40 -19.73
CA THR A 129 -20.63 -9.78 -19.46
C THR A 129 -21.66 -10.31 -20.45
N ALA A 130 -22.18 -9.47 -21.35
CA ALA A 130 -23.24 -9.83 -22.30
C ALA A 130 -22.73 -9.98 -23.74
N VAL A 131 -21.69 -10.77 -23.97
CA VAL A 131 -21.35 -11.26 -25.31
C VAL A 131 -21.51 -12.78 -25.34
N PRO A 132 -22.62 -13.32 -25.87
CA PRO A 132 -22.67 -14.73 -26.24
C PRO A 132 -21.71 -14.94 -27.42
N GLN A 133 -20.56 -15.55 -27.17
CA GLN A 133 -19.78 -16.16 -28.25
C GLN A 133 -20.48 -17.45 -28.66
N GLU A 134 -21.39 -17.35 -29.62
CA GLU A 134 -21.79 -18.49 -30.44
C GLU A 134 -20.58 -18.92 -31.28
N ILE A 135 -19.91 -19.98 -30.82
CA ILE A 135 -18.95 -20.73 -31.64
C ILE A 135 -19.71 -21.94 -32.17
N ASP A 136 -20.08 -21.85 -33.45
CA ASP A 136 -20.65 -22.94 -34.24
C ASP A 136 -19.64 -24.10 -34.32
N ILE A 137 -20.00 -25.24 -33.73
CA ILE A 137 -19.31 -26.52 -33.96
C ILE A 137 -20.37 -27.59 -34.19
N SER A 138 -20.65 -27.86 -35.46
CA SER A 138 -21.32 -29.08 -35.89
C SER A 138 -20.51 -30.31 -35.45
N LEU A 139 -21.16 -31.28 -34.78
CA LEU A 139 -21.24 -32.71 -35.14
C LEU A 139 -21.82 -33.58 -34.01
N ASN A 140 -23.00 -34.15 -34.31
CA ASN A 140 -23.55 -35.46 -33.94
C ASN A 140 -24.18 -35.70 -32.54
N GLU A 141 -25.51 -35.86 -32.54
CA GLU A 141 -26.32 -36.61 -31.55
C GLU A 141 -25.93 -38.10 -31.53
N GLU A 142 -25.72 -38.70 -30.34
CA GLU A 142 -26.59 -39.76 -29.78
C GLU A 142 -26.03 -40.30 -28.44
N ALA A 143 -26.96 -40.68 -27.54
CA ALA A 143 -26.82 -41.53 -26.36
C ALA A 143 -26.52 -40.88 -24.97
N ALA A 144 -27.63 -40.76 -24.23
CA ALA A 144 -27.84 -40.53 -22.79
C ALA A 144 -26.86 -41.19 -21.80
N ALA A 145 -26.57 -40.48 -20.69
CA ALA A 145 -26.84 -40.92 -19.31
C ALA A 145 -26.44 -39.82 -18.29
N ALA A 146 -27.26 -39.70 -17.24
CA ALA A 146 -27.30 -38.69 -16.18
C ALA A 146 -26.05 -38.61 -15.28
N VAL A 147 -25.70 -37.40 -14.84
CA VAL A 147 -25.29 -37.04 -13.46
C VAL A 147 -25.66 -35.56 -13.21
N GLU A 148 -26.38 -35.29 -12.13
CA GLU A 148 -26.90 -33.97 -11.72
C GLU A 148 -25.81 -32.99 -11.24
N PRO A 149 -26.00 -31.66 -11.38
CA PRO A 149 -25.26 -30.68 -10.61
C PRO A 149 -25.94 -30.40 -9.26
N ASP A 150 -25.18 -30.64 -8.21
CA ASP A 150 -25.50 -30.41 -6.80
C ASP A 150 -25.95 -28.96 -6.53
N HIS A 151 -27.08 -28.86 -5.83
CA HIS A 151 -27.73 -27.64 -5.37
C HIS A 151 -26.86 -26.91 -4.34
N ARG A 152 -26.51 -25.66 -4.63
CA ARG A 152 -26.07 -24.67 -3.63
C ARG A 152 -26.73 -23.32 -3.88
N ASP A 153 -28.04 -23.37 -4.02
CA ASP A 153 -28.90 -22.24 -3.72
C ASP A 153 -29.76 -22.68 -2.53
N ASP A 154 -29.99 -21.76 -1.59
CA ASP A 154 -31.11 -21.76 -0.62
C ASP A 154 -30.79 -21.85 0.90
N ASP A 155 -29.82 -21.04 1.40
CA ASP A 155 -29.59 -20.84 2.85
C ASP A 155 -29.87 -19.40 3.34
N LEU A 156 -30.50 -18.54 2.52
CA LEU A 156 -30.91 -17.18 2.92
C LEU A 156 -32.43 -17.01 3.09
N ASP A 157 -33.24 -17.87 2.48
CA ASP A 157 -34.70 -17.80 2.58
C ASP A 157 -35.25 -18.44 3.87
N THR A 158 -34.38 -19.06 4.68
CA THR A 158 -34.78 -19.65 5.98
C THR A 158 -34.69 -18.68 7.17
N ILE A 159 -34.22 -17.44 6.96
CA ILE A 159 -34.14 -16.45 8.04
C ILE A 159 -35.52 -15.82 8.25
N ALA A 160 -36.28 -16.35 9.21
CA ALA A 160 -37.57 -15.81 9.62
C ALA A 160 -37.38 -14.53 10.48
N TRP A 161 -37.27 -13.37 9.81
CA TRP A 161 -37.14 -12.05 10.43
C TRP A 161 -38.27 -11.69 11.40
N ASP A 162 -39.43 -12.35 11.28
CA ASP A 162 -40.61 -12.15 12.13
C ASP A 162 -40.52 -12.84 13.51
N GLN A 163 -39.46 -13.62 13.76
CA GLN A 163 -39.18 -14.24 15.07
C GLN A 163 -38.12 -13.49 15.89
N ILE A 164 -37.53 -12.42 15.34
CA ILE A 164 -36.60 -11.56 16.08
C ILE A 164 -37.43 -10.54 16.86
N LYS A 165 -37.77 -10.86 18.11
CA LYS A 165 -38.42 -9.91 19.02
C LYS A 165 -37.41 -8.80 19.39
N PRO A 166 -37.74 -7.52 19.20
CA PRO A 166 -36.85 -6.42 19.60
C PRO A 166 -36.72 -6.23 21.12
N ASP A 167 -37.49 -6.95 21.93
CA ASP A 167 -37.59 -6.75 23.39
C ASP A 167 -36.58 -7.55 24.25
N GLU A 168 -35.65 -8.33 23.67
CA GLU A 168 -34.59 -9.04 24.44
C GLU A 168 -33.19 -8.40 24.35
N PHE A 169 -33.05 -7.27 23.64
CA PHE A 169 -31.87 -6.40 23.76
C PHE A 169 -32.11 -5.15 24.62
N ALA A 170 -33.31 -5.01 25.20
CA ALA A 170 -33.69 -3.85 26.00
C ALA A 170 -34.51 -4.28 27.23
N ALA A 171 -33.84 -4.91 28.21
CA ALA A 171 -34.35 -5.03 29.57
C ALA A 171 -33.22 -4.76 30.57
N GLY A 172 -33.01 -3.46 30.79
CA GLY A 172 -32.09 -2.87 31.77
C GLY A 172 -32.27 -1.36 31.87
N THR A 173 -33.51 -0.87 31.80
CA THR A 173 -33.98 0.46 32.27
C THR A 173 -33.80 0.53 33.79
N GLU A 174 -33.40 1.60 34.49
CA GLU A 174 -33.11 3.02 34.28
C GLU A 174 -32.17 3.40 35.47
N GLU A 175 -31.19 4.29 35.33
CA GLU A 175 -31.34 5.71 35.66
C GLU A 175 -30.34 6.54 34.84
N ASP A 176 -30.86 7.58 34.18
CA ASP A 176 -30.11 8.67 33.59
C ASP A 176 -29.26 9.37 34.67
N GLN A 177 -27.94 9.20 34.60
CA GLN A 177 -27.01 10.22 35.05
C GLN A 177 -26.10 10.54 33.88
N GLU A 178 -26.07 11.82 33.50
CA GLU A 178 -25.07 12.37 32.60
C GLU A 178 -23.70 12.17 33.26
N GLU A 179 -23.05 11.04 33.00
CA GLU A 179 -21.68 10.80 33.44
C GLU A 179 -20.75 11.69 32.60
N ASP A 180 -20.41 12.85 33.15
CA ASP A 180 -19.38 13.73 32.60
C ASP A 180 -18.08 12.95 32.42
N ALA A 181 -17.37 13.22 31.32
CA ALA A 181 -16.15 12.49 30.95
C ALA A 181 -15.05 12.48 32.05
N ASP A 182 -15.17 13.37 33.03
CA ASP A 182 -14.29 13.48 34.20
C ASP A 182 -14.49 12.33 35.21
N ASP A 183 -15.69 11.74 35.35
CA ASP A 183 -15.95 10.63 36.29
C ASP A 183 -15.42 9.28 35.76
N LEU A 184 -15.51 9.07 34.44
CA LEU A 184 -14.91 7.91 33.76
C LEU A 184 -13.38 7.91 33.86
N LEU A 185 -12.76 9.09 33.88
CA LEU A 185 -11.31 9.25 34.05
C LEU A 185 -10.88 9.17 35.53
N GLY A 186 -11.73 9.59 36.46
CA GLY A 186 -11.53 9.47 37.90
C GLY A 186 -11.43 8.02 38.37
N GLY A 187 -12.31 7.14 37.87
CA GLY A 187 -12.28 5.71 38.19
C GLY A 187 -11.02 4.99 37.68
N PHE A 188 -10.51 5.40 36.52
CA PHE A 188 -9.28 4.86 35.96
C PHE A 188 -8.03 5.29 36.75
N LEU A 189 -7.94 6.56 37.14
CA LEU A 189 -6.81 7.09 37.92
C LEU A 189 -6.76 6.54 39.36
N ALA A 190 -7.91 6.31 39.98
CA ALA A 190 -7.99 5.69 41.31
C ALA A 190 -7.48 4.25 41.33
N SER A 191 -7.59 3.52 40.20
CA SER A 191 -7.10 2.15 40.07
C SER A 191 -5.57 2.03 39.97
N MET A 192 -4.88 3.14 39.67
CA MET A 192 -3.42 3.15 39.44
C MET A 192 -2.63 3.61 40.68
N ASN A 193 -3.31 4.04 41.75
CA ASN A 193 -2.68 4.55 42.96
C ASN A 193 -2.96 3.69 44.20
N LYS A 194 -3.14 2.38 43.99
CA LYS A 194 -3.30 1.39 45.06
C LYS A 194 -2.12 0.41 45.08
#